data_AF-A0A0C4WWR6-F1
#
_entry.id   AF-A0A0C4WWR6-F1
#
_cell.length_a   1.000
_cell.length_b   1.000
_cell.length_c   1.000
_cell.angle_alpha   90.00
_cell.angle_beta   90.00
_cell.angle_gamma   90.00
#
_symmetry.space_group_name_H-M   'P 1'
#
loop_
_entity.id
_entity.type
_entity.pdbx_description
1 polymer ?
#
loop_
_entity_poly.entity_id
_entity_poly.type
_entity_poly.pdbx_seq_one_letter_code
_entity_poly.pdbx_strand_id
1 'polypeptide(L)'
;MSGTSIWNKLFTAIRGGASEVGEAIVDQQALRILDQEIRDADAALAGARQELAAIMAKHSLATRRVAEHDAKIKDLEAKALAALKASREDLATEVAQLIANLTNERDAEHRQAGEFGAYVEKMRKDVAKAEARIRSLRQQVDMARARESVQKAQVSASIASGGANGKLETAVGTLNRLKARQDQRAAELEAQEQLAEASTGNDLERRLKEAGIVPDAGSANAVLERLRKQAAE
;
A
#
# COMPACT_ATOMS: atom_id res chain seq x y z
N MET A 1 26.54 14.63 6.19
CA MET A 1 25.79 13.61 6.94
C MET A 1 24.63 13.18 6.07
N SER A 2 24.86 12.14 5.26
CA SER A 2 23.96 11.75 4.18
C SER A 2 22.76 11.00 4.74
N GLY A 3 21.55 11.54 4.50
CA GLY A 3 20.28 10.94 4.87
C GLY A 3 19.92 9.77 3.94
N THR A 4 20.56 8.63 4.13
CA THR A 4 20.13 7.38 3.49
C THR A 4 18.83 6.94 4.14
N SER A 5 17.76 7.13 3.37
CA SER A 5 16.33 6.99 3.66
C SER A 5 15.98 5.81 4.58
N ILE A 6 15.08 6.06 5.54
CA ILE A 6 14.38 5.06 6.36
C ILE A 6 13.82 3.92 5.50
N TRP A 7 13.44 4.23 4.26
CA TRP A 7 13.05 3.26 3.24
C TRP A 7 14.12 2.24 2.88
N ASN A 8 15.39 2.62 2.79
CA ASN A 8 16.48 1.68 2.53
C ASN A 8 16.73 0.77 3.73
N LYS A 9 16.54 1.27 4.97
CA LYS A 9 16.66 0.41 6.17
C LYS A 9 15.53 -0.63 6.24
N LEU A 10 14.30 -0.23 5.89
CA LEU A 10 13.18 -1.16 5.73
C LEU A 10 13.45 -2.18 4.60
N PHE A 11 13.99 -1.76 3.46
CA PHE A 11 14.32 -2.65 2.35
C PHE A 11 15.50 -3.59 2.64
N THR A 12 16.50 -3.13 3.40
CA THR A 12 17.64 -3.96 3.83
C THR A 12 17.23 -4.96 4.92
N ALA A 13 16.30 -4.59 5.82
CA ALA A 13 15.66 -5.55 6.73
C ALA A 13 14.85 -6.61 5.96
N ILE A 14 14.23 -6.24 4.84
CA ILE A 14 13.47 -7.15 3.97
C ILE A 14 14.38 -8.09 3.16
N ARG A 15 15.54 -7.62 2.65
CA ARG A 15 16.46 -8.44 1.84
C ARG A 15 17.48 -9.23 2.65
N GLY A 16 17.84 -8.76 3.84
CA GLY A 16 18.80 -9.42 4.74
C GLY A 16 18.24 -10.60 5.52
N GLY A 17 16.91 -10.75 5.58
CA GLY A 17 16.26 -11.85 6.30
C GLY A 17 16.11 -13.17 5.52
N ALA A 18 16.41 -13.18 4.22
CA ALA A 18 16.04 -14.28 3.33
C ALA A 18 17.20 -15.20 2.89
N SER A 19 18.47 -14.92 3.25
CA SER A 19 19.60 -15.73 2.77
C SER A 19 20.41 -16.48 3.83
N GLU A 20 20.28 -16.19 5.13
CA GLU A 20 21.15 -16.81 6.15
C GLU A 20 20.45 -17.07 7.50
N VAL A 21 19.33 -17.80 7.49
CA VAL A 21 18.86 -18.48 8.71
C VAL A 21 18.76 -19.99 8.44
N GLY A 22 19.87 -20.52 7.92
CA GLY A 22 20.15 -21.95 7.90
C GLY A 22 20.76 -22.37 9.24
N GLU A 23 19.94 -23.02 10.06
CA GLU A 23 20.28 -23.88 11.20
C GLU A 23 20.90 -23.32 12.49
N ALA A 24 20.37 -23.89 13.58
CA ALA A 24 20.98 -24.09 14.90
C ALA A 24 21.07 -22.88 15.85
N ILE A 25 20.32 -23.00 16.95
CA ILE A 25 20.26 -22.08 18.10
C ILE A 25 19.59 -20.76 17.74
N VAL A 26 18.29 -20.68 17.99
CA VAL A 26 17.63 -19.39 18.20
C VAL A 26 18.27 -18.81 19.45
N ASP A 27 19.32 -18.02 19.27
CA ASP A 27 20.01 -17.36 20.38
C ASP A 27 19.01 -16.39 21.00
N GLN A 28 18.91 -16.32 22.34
CA GLN A 28 18.03 -15.36 23.00
C GLN A 28 18.31 -13.93 22.51
N GLN A 29 19.55 -13.67 22.12
CA GLN A 29 20.02 -12.44 21.48
C GLN A 29 19.29 -12.17 20.15
N ALA A 30 19.07 -13.18 19.30
CA ALA A 30 18.41 -13.04 18.00
C ALA A 30 16.91 -12.74 18.16
N LEU A 31 16.21 -13.40 19.10
CA LEU A 31 14.81 -13.07 19.41
C LEU A 31 14.66 -11.64 19.94
N ARG A 32 15.59 -11.21 20.81
CA ARG A 32 15.59 -9.85 21.35
C ARG A 32 15.82 -8.81 20.25
N ILE A 33 16.69 -9.09 19.28
CA ILE A 33 16.91 -8.22 18.11
C ILE A 33 15.63 -8.15 17.29
N LEU A 34 15.00 -9.29 16.96
CA LEU A 34 13.75 -9.32 16.20
C LEU A 34 12.61 -8.58 16.90
N ASP A 35 12.50 -8.70 18.23
CA ASP A 35 11.52 -7.92 19.01
C ASP A 35 11.75 -6.41 18.87
N GLN A 36 13.01 -5.97 18.87
CA GLN A 36 13.34 -4.56 18.70
C GLN A 36 13.02 -4.09 17.29
N GLU A 37 13.40 -4.87 16.27
CA GLU A 37 13.07 -4.57 14.87
C GLU A 37 11.55 -4.49 14.64
N ILE A 38 10.76 -5.37 15.27
CA ILE A 38 9.30 -5.30 15.23
C ILE A 38 8.78 -4.00 15.85
N ARG A 39 9.31 -3.59 17.01
CA ARG A 39 8.92 -2.33 17.66
C ARG A 39 9.29 -1.11 16.82
N ASP A 40 10.46 -1.12 16.21
CA ASP A 40 10.92 -0.05 15.33
C ASP A 40 10.05 0.03 14.06
N ALA A 41 9.67 -1.13 13.51
CA ALA A 41 8.73 -1.23 12.40
C ALA A 41 7.33 -0.72 12.77
N ASP A 42 6.83 -1.00 13.98
CA ASP A 42 5.55 -0.45 14.47
C ASP A 42 5.59 1.08 14.57
N ALA A 43 6.68 1.64 15.07
CA ALA A 43 6.87 3.09 15.16
C ALA A 43 6.90 3.73 13.76
N ALA A 44 7.64 3.13 12.82
CA ALA A 44 7.66 3.58 11.43
C ALA A 44 6.27 3.48 10.77
N LEU A 45 5.54 2.40 11.02
CA LEU A 45 4.18 2.19 10.52
C LEU A 45 3.21 3.23 11.09
N ALA A 46 3.34 3.61 12.35
CA ALA A 46 2.55 4.68 12.95
C ALA A 46 2.79 6.03 12.23
N GLY A 47 4.05 6.35 11.92
CA GLY A 47 4.41 7.52 11.11
C GLY A 47 3.79 7.47 9.72
N ALA A 48 3.90 6.33 9.02
CA ALA A 48 3.31 6.14 7.69
C ALA A 48 1.77 6.33 7.70
N ARG A 49 1.08 5.88 8.75
CA ARG A 49 -0.37 6.11 8.91
C ARG A 49 -0.71 7.59 9.11
N GLN A 50 0.10 8.33 9.86
CA GLN A 50 -0.07 9.77 10.03
C GLN A 50 0.13 10.53 8.72
N GLU A 51 1.16 10.19 7.96
CA GLU A 51 1.38 10.74 6.62
C GLU A 51 0.21 10.41 5.68
N LEU A 52 -0.34 9.19 5.76
CA LEU A 52 -1.48 8.77 4.95
C LEU A 52 -2.71 9.61 5.28
N ALA A 53 -2.99 9.83 6.57
CA ALA A 53 -4.07 10.71 6.99
C ALA A 53 -3.87 12.14 6.46
N ALA A 54 -2.65 12.67 6.50
CA ALA A 54 -2.34 14.00 5.98
C ALA A 54 -2.56 14.11 4.46
N ILE A 55 -2.15 13.13 3.66
CA ILE A 55 -2.40 13.13 2.22
C ILE A 55 -3.89 12.93 1.92
N MET A 56 -4.59 12.07 2.67
CA MET A 56 -6.04 11.91 2.55
C MET A 56 -6.79 13.23 2.80
N ALA A 57 -6.36 14.01 3.80
CA ALA A 57 -6.93 15.33 4.05
C ALA A 57 -6.70 16.29 2.88
N LYS A 58 -5.48 16.30 2.31
CA LYS A 58 -5.16 17.12 1.12
C LYS A 58 -5.99 16.70 -0.10
N HIS A 59 -6.13 15.39 -0.34
CA HIS A 59 -6.98 14.85 -1.39
C HIS A 59 -8.44 15.32 -1.22
N SER A 60 -9.00 15.12 -0.03
CA SER A 60 -10.39 15.52 0.26
C SER A 60 -10.62 17.02 0.09
N LEU A 61 -9.66 17.85 0.48
CA LEU A 61 -9.76 19.30 0.32
C LEU A 61 -9.72 19.70 -1.16
N ALA A 62 -8.82 19.12 -1.95
CA ALA A 62 -8.74 19.37 -3.40
C ALA A 62 -10.03 18.92 -4.10
N THR A 63 -10.54 17.72 -3.82
CA THR A 63 -11.82 17.24 -4.36
C THR A 63 -12.98 18.16 -4.01
N ARG A 64 -13.01 18.72 -2.78
CA ARG A 64 -14.04 19.67 -2.38
C ARG A 64 -13.95 20.97 -3.17
N ARG A 65 -12.75 21.51 -3.39
CA ARG A 65 -12.55 22.71 -4.21
C ARG A 65 -13.02 22.50 -5.65
N VAL A 66 -12.69 21.35 -6.24
CA VAL A 66 -13.21 20.96 -7.57
C VAL A 66 -14.74 21.03 -7.60
N ALA A 67 -15.41 20.41 -6.62
CA ALA A 67 -16.87 20.43 -6.54
C ALA A 67 -17.44 21.85 -6.35
N GLU A 68 -16.78 22.70 -5.57
CA GLU A 68 -17.16 24.11 -5.40
C GLU A 68 -17.03 24.92 -6.70
N HIS A 69 -15.96 24.69 -7.48
CA HIS A 69 -15.81 25.30 -8.80
C HIS A 69 -16.85 24.79 -9.79
N ASP A 70 -17.10 23.48 -9.84
CA ASP A 70 -18.12 22.89 -10.72
C ASP A 70 -19.53 23.47 -10.43
N ALA A 71 -19.86 23.67 -9.14
CA ALA A 71 -21.13 24.29 -8.74
C ALA A 71 -21.23 25.75 -9.20
N LYS A 72 -20.15 26.53 -9.06
CA LYS A 72 -20.09 27.93 -9.53
C LYS A 72 -20.17 28.02 -11.05
N ILE A 73 -19.46 27.16 -11.77
CA ILE A 73 -19.52 27.08 -13.23
C ILE A 73 -20.96 26.83 -13.67
N LYS A 74 -21.65 25.86 -13.07
CA LYS A 74 -23.04 25.55 -13.40
C LYS A 74 -24.01 26.72 -13.16
N ASP A 75 -23.84 27.46 -12.07
CA ASP A 75 -24.63 28.67 -11.79
C ASP A 75 -24.38 29.77 -12.82
N LEU A 76 -23.12 29.98 -13.21
CA LEU A 76 -22.76 30.94 -14.25
C LEU A 76 -23.26 30.52 -15.63
N GLU A 77 -23.23 29.24 -15.97
CA GLU A 77 -23.81 28.72 -17.22
C GLU A 77 -25.31 29.04 -17.32
N ALA A 78 -26.06 28.86 -16.22
CA ALA A 78 -27.47 29.23 -16.18
C ALA A 78 -27.68 30.75 -16.38
N LYS A 79 -26.82 31.58 -15.80
CA LYS A 79 -26.84 33.05 -15.98
C LYS A 79 -26.48 33.47 -17.40
N ALA A 80 -25.48 32.85 -18.03
CA ALA A 80 -25.11 33.09 -19.42
C ALA A 80 -26.29 32.76 -20.36
N LEU A 81 -26.95 31.62 -20.14
CA LEU A 81 -28.14 31.24 -20.90
C LEU A 81 -29.29 32.23 -20.72
N ALA A 82 -29.51 32.73 -19.51
CA ALA A 82 -30.53 33.75 -19.25
C ALA A 82 -30.20 35.08 -19.95
N ALA A 83 -28.94 35.50 -19.97
CA ALA A 83 -28.49 36.71 -20.69
C ALA A 83 -28.70 36.58 -22.21
N LEU A 84 -28.37 35.41 -22.79
CA LEU A 84 -28.61 35.12 -24.21
C LEU A 84 -30.10 35.17 -24.55
N LYS A 85 -30.97 34.59 -23.71
CA LYS A 85 -32.45 34.65 -23.88
C LYS A 85 -33.00 36.08 -23.81
N ALA A 86 -32.32 36.96 -23.08
CA ALA A 86 -32.66 38.38 -22.98
C ALA A 86 -31.97 39.24 -24.06
N SER A 87 -31.34 38.63 -25.07
CA SER A 87 -30.56 39.29 -26.12
C SER A 87 -29.46 40.24 -25.60
N ARG A 88 -28.92 39.95 -24.41
CA ARG A 88 -27.78 40.67 -23.82
C ARG A 88 -26.49 39.88 -24.07
N GLU A 89 -26.03 39.92 -25.32
CA GLU A 89 -24.83 39.20 -25.76
C GLU A 89 -23.55 39.70 -25.09
N ASP A 90 -23.50 40.99 -24.73
CA ASP A 90 -22.43 41.61 -23.94
C ASP A 90 -22.26 40.90 -22.59
N LEU A 91 -23.35 40.78 -21.82
CA LEU A 91 -23.34 40.10 -20.52
C LEU A 91 -23.07 38.59 -20.66
N ALA A 92 -23.61 37.96 -21.69
CA ALA A 92 -23.34 36.55 -21.95
C ALA A 92 -21.84 36.30 -22.22
N THR A 93 -21.19 37.21 -22.96
CA THR A 93 -19.76 37.14 -23.26
C THR A 93 -18.90 37.32 -22.01
N GLU A 94 -19.24 38.28 -21.14
CA GLU A 94 -18.55 38.46 -19.85
C GLU A 94 -18.67 37.23 -18.95
N VAL A 95 -19.87 36.65 -18.84
CA VAL A 95 -20.09 35.44 -18.03
C VAL A 95 -19.34 34.24 -18.62
N ALA A 96 -19.30 34.11 -19.95
CA ALA A 96 -18.52 33.06 -20.62
C ALA A 96 -17.02 33.18 -20.32
N GLN A 97 -16.48 34.40 -20.28
CA GLN A 97 -15.08 34.63 -19.90
C GLN A 97 -14.81 34.23 -18.45
N LEU A 98 -15.73 34.53 -17.52
CA LEU A 98 -15.62 34.11 -16.13
C LEU A 98 -15.67 32.59 -15.98
N ILE A 99 -16.55 31.91 -16.74
CA ILE A 99 -16.62 30.43 -16.79
C ILE A 99 -15.30 29.85 -17.29
N ALA A 100 -14.71 30.41 -18.35
CA ALA A 100 -13.44 29.94 -18.88
C ALA A 100 -12.31 30.03 -17.84
N ASN A 101 -12.24 31.13 -17.09
CA ASN A 101 -11.25 31.31 -16.02
C ASN A 101 -11.46 30.28 -14.89
N LEU A 102 -12.69 30.13 -14.41
CA LEU A 102 -13.02 29.13 -13.37
C LEU A 102 -12.76 27.69 -13.82
N THR A 103 -12.99 27.39 -15.09
CA THR A 103 -12.73 26.05 -15.65
C THR A 103 -11.24 25.73 -15.61
N ASN A 104 -10.38 26.70 -15.95
CA ASN A 104 -8.93 26.52 -15.87
C ASN A 104 -8.45 26.27 -14.43
N GLU A 105 -9.01 27.00 -13.45
CA GLU A 105 -8.72 26.79 -12.02
C GLU A 105 -9.20 25.41 -11.55
N ARG A 106 -10.44 25.04 -11.90
CA ARG A 106 -11.03 23.73 -11.62
C ARG A 106 -10.16 22.60 -12.16
N ASP A 107 -9.69 22.72 -13.41
CA ASP A 107 -8.87 21.69 -14.06
C ASP A 107 -7.51 21.53 -13.38
N ALA A 108 -6.91 22.61 -12.88
CA ALA A 108 -5.70 22.55 -12.08
C ALA A 108 -5.92 21.81 -10.74
N GLU A 109 -6.99 22.15 -10.02
CA GLU A 109 -7.39 21.48 -8.78
C GLU A 109 -7.76 20.01 -9.01
N HIS A 110 -8.38 19.69 -10.14
CA HIS A 110 -8.74 18.33 -10.52
C HIS A 110 -7.49 17.47 -10.77
N ARG A 111 -6.48 18.01 -11.46
CA ARG A 111 -5.19 17.32 -11.61
C ARG A 111 -4.54 17.07 -10.24
N GLN A 112 -4.51 18.08 -9.38
CA GLN A 112 -3.95 17.95 -8.04
C GLN A 112 -4.70 16.92 -7.18
N ALA A 113 -6.03 16.90 -7.24
CA ALA A 113 -6.85 15.89 -6.58
C ALA A 113 -6.52 14.48 -7.10
N GLY A 114 -6.38 14.31 -8.41
CA GLY A 114 -5.97 13.04 -9.02
C GLY A 114 -4.60 12.54 -8.52
N GLU A 115 -3.60 13.43 -8.45
CA GLU A 115 -2.27 13.10 -7.92
C GLU A 115 -2.34 12.66 -6.45
N PHE A 116 -3.02 13.43 -5.60
CA PHE A 116 -3.19 13.05 -4.20
C PHE A 116 -3.97 11.73 -4.06
N GLY A 117 -5.00 11.50 -4.88
CA GLY A 117 -5.75 10.25 -4.90
C GLY A 117 -4.84 9.05 -5.22
N ALA A 118 -3.97 9.18 -6.22
CA ALA A 118 -3.00 8.14 -6.56
C ALA A 118 -2.02 7.85 -5.39
N TYR A 119 -1.52 8.90 -4.72
CA TYR A 119 -0.67 8.75 -3.53
C TYR A 119 -1.40 8.06 -2.38
N VAL A 120 -2.67 8.42 -2.11
CA VAL A 120 -3.50 7.78 -1.08
C VAL A 120 -3.63 6.28 -1.36
N GLU A 121 -3.97 5.90 -2.58
CA GLU A 121 -4.18 4.49 -2.94
C GLU A 121 -2.89 3.67 -2.86
N LYS A 122 -1.77 4.23 -3.33
CA LYS A 122 -0.46 3.58 -3.17
C LYS A 122 -0.12 3.39 -1.70
N MET A 123 -0.26 4.44 -0.89
CA MET A 123 0.19 4.42 0.50
C MET A 123 -0.73 3.56 1.38
N ARG A 124 -2.04 3.47 1.08
CA ARG A 124 -2.94 2.49 1.69
C ARG A 124 -2.46 1.05 1.49
N LYS A 125 -2.08 0.70 0.26
CA LYS A 125 -1.57 -0.64 -0.06
C LYS A 125 -0.26 -0.92 0.66
N ASP A 126 0.65 0.04 0.67
CA ASP A 126 1.96 -0.11 1.33
C ASP A 126 1.81 -0.26 2.86
N VAL A 127 0.95 0.55 3.49
CA VAL A 127 0.62 0.45 4.92
C VAL A 127 0.00 -0.93 5.24
N ALA A 128 -0.98 -1.39 4.45
CA ALA A 128 -1.62 -2.68 4.66
C ALA A 128 -0.65 -3.87 4.52
N LYS A 129 0.27 -3.80 3.56
CA LYS A 129 1.34 -4.81 3.38
C LYS A 129 2.29 -4.82 4.58
N ALA A 130 2.75 -3.65 5.02
CA ALA A 130 3.63 -3.53 6.18
C ALA A 130 2.96 -4.08 7.45
N GLU A 131 1.69 -3.75 7.67
CA GLU A 131 0.90 -4.30 8.78
C GLU A 131 0.82 -5.83 8.75
N ALA A 132 0.52 -6.41 7.58
CA ALA A 132 0.44 -7.86 7.44
C ALA A 132 1.79 -8.53 7.73
N ARG A 133 2.89 -7.94 7.25
CA ARG A 133 4.23 -8.47 7.51
C ARG A 133 4.62 -8.40 8.98
N ILE A 134 4.37 -7.26 9.64
CA ILE A 134 4.64 -7.11 11.08
C ILE A 134 3.83 -8.12 11.90
N ARG A 135 2.55 -8.34 11.55
CA ARG A 135 1.73 -9.37 12.21
C ARG A 135 2.32 -10.78 12.03
N SER A 136 2.75 -11.12 10.82
CA SER A 136 3.38 -12.42 10.53
C SER A 136 4.69 -12.59 11.32
N LEU A 137 5.54 -11.56 11.37
CA LEU A 137 6.79 -11.60 12.13
C LEU A 137 6.55 -11.83 13.62
N ARG A 138 5.55 -11.16 14.22
CA ARG A 138 5.16 -11.41 15.61
C ARG A 138 4.75 -12.86 15.86
N GLN A 139 3.91 -13.43 14.99
CA GLN A 139 3.50 -14.83 15.10
C GLN A 139 4.71 -15.79 14.99
N GLN A 140 5.66 -15.49 14.10
CA GLN A 140 6.88 -16.28 13.96
C GLN A 140 7.76 -16.21 15.21
N VAL A 141 7.91 -15.03 15.81
CA VAL A 141 8.64 -14.85 17.08
C VAL A 141 7.97 -15.62 18.22
N ASP A 142 6.64 -15.56 18.34
CA ASP A 142 5.91 -16.30 19.37
C ASP A 142 6.05 -17.82 19.21
N MET A 143 5.96 -18.31 17.97
CA MET A 143 6.21 -19.71 17.65
C MET A 143 7.64 -20.15 17.98
N ALA A 144 8.64 -19.30 17.68
CA ALA A 144 10.04 -19.58 18.01
C ALA A 144 10.26 -19.68 19.52
N ARG A 145 9.68 -18.75 20.32
CA ARG A 145 9.71 -18.80 21.79
C ARG A 145 9.04 -20.06 22.34
N ALA A 146 7.89 -20.44 21.79
CA ALA A 146 7.20 -21.65 22.21
C ALA A 146 8.06 -22.90 21.96
N ARG A 147 8.72 -22.98 20.80
CA ARG A 147 9.66 -24.07 20.48
C ARG A 147 10.86 -24.11 21.43
N GLU A 148 11.46 -22.95 21.72
CA GLU A 148 12.56 -22.83 22.69
C GLU A 148 12.14 -23.34 24.09
N SER A 149 10.95 -22.94 24.56
CA SER A 149 10.40 -23.37 25.85
C SER A 149 10.18 -24.88 25.93
N VAL A 150 9.58 -25.46 24.88
CA VAL A 150 9.37 -26.92 24.77
C VAL A 150 10.72 -27.66 24.79
N GLN A 151 11.71 -27.16 24.05
CA GLN A 151 13.04 -27.78 24.00
C GLN A 151 13.72 -27.74 25.38
N LYS A 152 13.67 -26.60 26.09
CA LYS A 152 14.19 -26.48 27.46
C LYS A 152 13.49 -27.46 28.41
N ALA A 153 12.16 -27.54 28.36
CA ALA A 153 11.40 -28.47 29.19
C ALA A 153 11.76 -29.94 28.92
N GLN A 154 11.95 -30.31 27.65
CA GLN A 154 12.38 -31.66 27.25
C GLN A 154 13.78 -32.00 27.79
N VAL A 155 14.73 -31.05 27.72
CA VAL A 155 16.08 -31.21 28.29
C VAL A 155 16.00 -31.37 29.80
N SER A 156 15.29 -30.48 30.51
CA SER A 156 15.12 -30.56 31.96
C SER A 156 14.46 -31.86 32.40
N ALA A 157 13.43 -32.34 31.69
CA ALA A 157 12.78 -33.62 31.97
C ALA A 157 13.72 -34.82 31.71
N SER A 158 14.55 -34.76 30.66
CA SER A 158 15.55 -35.80 30.35
C SER A 158 16.64 -35.87 31.42
N ILE A 159 17.08 -34.72 31.94
CA ILE A 159 18.03 -34.63 33.06
C ILE A 159 17.39 -35.16 34.35
N ALA A 160 16.17 -34.70 34.68
CA ALA A 160 15.46 -35.10 35.89
C ALA A 160 15.06 -36.59 35.92
N SER A 161 14.85 -37.21 34.76
CA SER A 161 14.53 -38.63 34.63
C SER A 161 15.77 -39.56 34.65
N GLY A 162 16.99 -39.01 34.79
CA GLY A 162 18.20 -39.80 34.98
C GLY A 162 18.52 -40.72 33.81
N GLY A 163 18.73 -40.16 32.61
CA GLY A 163 19.47 -40.81 31.52
C GLY A 163 19.20 -42.31 31.28
N ALA A 164 17.96 -42.70 31.02
CA ALA A 164 17.67 -44.06 30.55
C ALA A 164 17.95 -44.16 29.03
N ASN A 165 19.15 -44.64 28.70
CA ASN A 165 19.80 -44.80 27.38
C ASN A 165 19.01 -45.41 26.19
N GLY A 166 17.70 -45.64 26.28
CA GLY A 166 16.91 -46.26 25.20
C GLY A 166 15.68 -45.48 24.70
N LYS A 167 15.17 -44.48 25.44
CA LYS A 167 13.93 -43.75 25.06
C LYS A 167 14.17 -42.34 24.50
N LEU A 168 15.37 -41.80 24.70
CA LEU A 168 15.82 -40.53 24.12
C LEU A 168 15.93 -40.62 22.59
N GLU A 169 16.39 -41.74 22.05
CA GLU A 169 16.55 -41.94 20.60
C GLU A 169 15.20 -41.86 19.85
N THR A 170 14.12 -42.38 20.46
CA THR A 170 12.77 -42.36 19.88
C THR A 170 12.10 -40.99 20.00
N ALA A 171 12.33 -40.26 21.09
CA ALA A 171 11.83 -38.90 21.28
C ALA A 171 12.55 -37.91 20.36
N VAL A 172 13.88 -38.01 20.24
CA VAL A 172 14.69 -37.24 19.29
C VAL A 172 14.30 -37.57 17.85
N GLY A 173 14.04 -38.84 17.51
CA GLY A 173 13.52 -39.23 16.20
C GLY A 173 12.14 -38.65 15.89
N THR A 174 11.25 -38.54 16.89
CA THR A 174 9.93 -37.93 16.72
C THR A 174 10.02 -36.41 16.55
N LEU A 175 10.92 -35.76 17.30
CA LEU A 175 11.22 -34.34 17.16
C LEU A 175 11.81 -34.02 15.78
N ASN A 176 12.73 -34.85 15.28
CA ASN A 176 13.31 -34.70 13.95
C ASN A 176 12.25 -34.86 12.84
N ARG A 177 11.29 -35.79 12.98
CA ARG A 177 10.17 -35.90 12.04
C ARG A 177 9.21 -34.72 12.12
N LEU A 178 8.96 -34.18 13.31
CA LEU A 178 8.12 -32.99 13.49
C LEU A 178 8.81 -31.75 12.88
N LYS A 179 10.12 -31.62 13.07
CA LYS A 179 10.96 -30.59 12.47
C LYS A 179 10.93 -30.67 10.94
N ALA A 180 11.16 -31.86 10.37
CA ALA A 180 11.08 -32.07 8.92
C ALA A 180 9.71 -31.68 8.32
N ARG A 181 8.60 -31.99 9.01
CA ARG A 181 7.26 -31.54 8.57
C ARG A 181 7.05 -30.03 8.68
N GLN A 182 7.70 -29.37 9.63
CA GLN A 182 7.62 -27.92 9.79
C GLN A 182 8.47 -27.21 8.75
N ASP A 183 9.65 -27.72 8.46
CA ASP A 183 10.55 -27.20 7.41
C ASP A 183 9.89 -27.33 6.03
N GLN A 184 9.24 -28.47 5.76
CA GLN A 184 8.45 -28.65 4.53
C GLN A 184 7.33 -27.61 4.39
N ARG A 185 6.61 -27.31 5.47
CA ARG A 185 5.54 -26.30 5.46
C ARG A 185 6.05 -24.88 5.25
N ALA A 186 7.21 -24.55 5.82
CA ALA A 186 7.84 -23.26 5.63
C ALA A 186 8.27 -23.07 4.17
N ALA A 187 8.89 -24.09 3.56
CA ALA A 187 9.24 -24.09 2.15
C ALA A 187 8.01 -23.98 1.22
N GLU A 188 6.89 -24.65 1.57
CA GLU A 188 5.63 -24.50 0.83
C GLU A 188 5.05 -23.08 0.91
N LEU A 189 5.13 -22.42 2.07
CA LEU A 189 4.70 -21.03 2.25
C LEU A 189 5.57 -20.05 1.46
N GLU A 190 6.89 -20.23 1.48
CA GLU A 190 7.82 -19.41 0.71
C GLU A 190 7.58 -19.54 -0.81
N ALA A 191 7.35 -20.77 -1.28
CA ALA A 191 6.98 -21.01 -2.68
C ALA A 191 5.65 -20.33 -3.06
N GLN A 192 4.68 -20.29 -2.14
CA GLN A 192 3.41 -19.57 -2.36
C GLN A 192 3.60 -18.05 -2.38
N GLU A 193 4.47 -17.49 -1.54
CA GLU A 193 4.81 -16.05 -1.55
C GLU A 193 5.50 -15.68 -2.88
N GLN A 194 6.43 -16.49 -3.37
CA GLN A 194 7.08 -16.29 -4.68
C GLN A 194 6.08 -16.36 -5.85
N LEU A 195 5.12 -17.29 -5.81
CA LEU A 195 4.06 -17.38 -6.82
C LEU A 195 3.08 -16.19 -6.75
N ALA A 196 2.79 -15.69 -5.55
CA ALA A 196 1.94 -14.52 -5.36
C ALA A 196 2.64 -13.24 -5.86
N GLU A 197 3.94 -13.08 -5.59
CA GLU A 197 4.74 -11.98 -6.13
C GLU A 197 4.83 -12.03 -7.66
N ALA A 198 4.99 -13.21 -8.25
CA ALA A 198 4.93 -13.41 -9.70
C ALA A 198 3.55 -13.08 -10.30
N SER A 199 2.47 -13.20 -9.51
CA SER A 199 1.09 -12.94 -9.95
C SER A 199 0.65 -11.49 -9.75
N THR A 200 1.28 -10.74 -8.85
CA THR A 200 0.94 -9.33 -8.59
C THR A 200 1.90 -8.38 -9.29
N GLY A 201 1.54 -7.93 -10.50
CA GLY A 201 1.72 -6.51 -10.82
C GLY A 201 2.37 -6.10 -12.13
N ASN A 202 2.57 -6.95 -13.14
CA ASN A 202 3.10 -6.51 -14.45
C ASN A 202 2.40 -7.10 -15.68
N ASP A 203 1.46 -8.03 -15.53
CA ASP A 203 0.90 -8.74 -16.69
C ASP A 203 -0.29 -8.00 -17.34
N LEU A 204 -1.13 -7.34 -16.54
CA LEU A 204 -2.31 -6.62 -17.04
C LEU A 204 -1.94 -5.29 -17.74
N GLU A 205 -1.03 -4.52 -17.14
CA GLU A 205 -0.60 -3.22 -17.67
C GLU A 205 0.22 -3.37 -18.97
N ARG A 206 1.01 -4.44 -19.06
CA ARG A 206 1.71 -4.85 -20.28
C ARG A 206 0.73 -5.28 -21.37
N ARG A 207 -0.30 -6.08 -21.03
CA ARG A 207 -1.37 -6.47 -21.96
C ARG A 207 -2.21 -5.28 -22.46
N LEU A 208 -2.45 -4.27 -21.61
CA LEU A 208 -3.18 -3.06 -22.01
C LEU A 208 -2.36 -2.13 -22.92
N LYS A 209 -1.05 -2.05 -22.72
CA LYS A 209 -0.12 -1.35 -23.63
C LYS A 209 0.07 -2.09 -24.96
N GLU A 210 0.22 -3.42 -24.93
CA GLU A 210 0.30 -4.26 -26.13
C GLU A 210 -1.00 -4.23 -26.95
N ALA A 211 -2.15 -3.99 -26.30
CA ALA A 211 -3.45 -3.81 -26.96
C ALA A 211 -3.74 -2.38 -27.46
N GLY A 212 -2.84 -1.41 -27.24
CA GLY A 212 -2.93 -0.05 -27.79
C GLY A 212 -4.03 0.84 -27.19
N ILE A 213 -4.50 0.57 -25.98
CA ILE A 213 -5.60 1.33 -25.35
C ILE A 213 -5.01 2.44 -24.45
N VAL A 214 -4.86 3.65 -25.01
CA VAL A 214 -4.57 4.87 -24.24
C VAL A 214 -5.58 5.95 -24.63
N PRO A 215 -6.39 6.49 -23.68
CA PRO A 215 -7.29 7.59 -23.98
C PRO A 215 -6.57 8.92 -23.82
N ASP A 216 -6.46 9.67 -24.91
CA ASP A 216 -5.97 11.05 -24.93
C ASP A 216 -7.16 11.99 -25.21
N ALA A 217 -7.42 12.94 -24.33
CA ALA A 217 -8.54 13.88 -24.50
C ALA A 217 -8.26 15.24 -23.84
N GLY A 218 -8.21 16.29 -24.65
CA GLY A 218 -8.36 17.65 -24.15
C GLY A 218 -7.93 18.76 -25.12
N SER A 219 -8.83 19.21 -26.00
CA SER A 219 -8.70 20.53 -26.63
C SER A 219 -10.04 21.27 -26.65
N ALA A 220 -9.98 22.59 -26.48
CA ALA A 220 -11.13 23.50 -26.29
C ALA A 220 -12.18 23.44 -27.41
N ASN A 221 -11.80 23.04 -28.62
CA ASN A 221 -12.74 22.87 -29.74
C ASN A 221 -13.76 21.74 -29.49
N ALA A 222 -13.38 20.69 -28.75
CA ALA A 222 -14.27 19.56 -28.46
C ALA A 222 -15.38 19.93 -27.46
N VAL A 223 -15.10 20.83 -26.51
CA VAL A 223 -16.10 21.35 -25.56
C VAL A 223 -17.10 22.25 -26.27
N LEU A 224 -16.62 23.07 -27.21
CA LEU A 224 -17.43 24.04 -27.94
C LEU A 224 -18.37 23.36 -28.96
N GLU A 225 -17.94 22.26 -29.59
CA GLU A 225 -18.84 21.42 -30.40
C GLU A 225 -19.91 20.70 -29.58
N ARG A 226 -19.57 20.22 -28.37
CA ARG A 226 -20.55 19.55 -27.49
C ARG A 226 -21.65 20.50 -27.04
N LEU A 227 -21.28 21.72 -26.65
CA LEU A 227 -22.24 22.74 -26.20
C LEU A 227 -23.13 23.24 -27.34
N ARG A 228 -22.61 23.34 -28.57
CA ARG A 228 -23.42 23.69 -29.75
C ARG A 228 -24.46 22.63 -30.10
N LYS A 229 -24.14 21.34 -29.94
CA LYS A 229 -25.10 20.24 -30.17
C LYS A 229 -26.24 20.24 -29.15
N GLN A 230 -25.95 20.55 -27.89
CA GLN A 230 -26.97 20.63 -26.83
C GLN A 230 -27.88 21.87 -26.93
N ALA A 231 -27.46 22.92 -27.64
CA ALA A 231 -28.26 24.12 -27.84
C ALA A 231 -29.17 24.05 -29.09
N ALA A 232 -29.00 23.03 -29.92
CA ALA A 232 -29.76 22.82 -31.16
C ALA A 232 -30.92 21.81 -31.00
N GLU A 233 -31.04 21.20 -29.82
CA GLU A 233 -32.20 20.42 -29.36
C GLU A 233 -33.07 21.27 -28.42
#